data_AF-A0A962T0Y0-F1
#
_entry.id   AF-A0A962T0Y0-F1
#
_cell.length_a   1.000
_cell.length_b   1.000
_cell.length_c   1.000
_cell.angle_alpha   90.00
_cell.angle_beta   90.00
_cell.angle_gamma   90.00
#
_symmetry.space_group_name_H-M   'P 1'
#
loop_
_entity.id
_entity.type
_entity.pdbx_description
1 polymer ?
#
loop_
_entity_poly.entity_id
_entity_poly.type
_entity_poly.pdbx_seq_one_letter_code
_entity_poly.pdbx_strand_id
1 'polypeptide(L)'
;MTIHWQQYAAPGCYDELINNGSGPRPAAQALCEYLASLSDEELHERKTAAELAILVLGITFTVYTEGGSIDRAWPFDIVPRIIPKHEWDRTEAGLKQRVQALNLFIDDLYHDQKIIKDGVFPAEVLTQSVNFRPQCVGVSPRHGVWAHICGSDLVRDKDGT
;
A
#
# COMPACT_ATOMS: atom_id res chain seq x y z
N MET A 1 -8.58 -21.85 -22.15
CA MET A 1 -7.67 -21.33 -23.19
C MET A 1 -6.36 -21.03 -22.50
N THR A 2 -5.24 -21.54 -23.00
CA THR A 2 -3.92 -21.19 -22.43
C THR A 2 -3.70 -19.68 -22.51
N ILE A 3 -3.24 -19.04 -21.42
CA ILE A 3 -3.06 -17.59 -21.40
C ILE A 3 -1.92 -17.20 -22.36
N HIS A 4 -2.23 -16.40 -23.38
CA HIS A 4 -1.26 -15.90 -24.36
C HIS A 4 -0.83 -14.47 -24.02
N TRP A 5 0.14 -14.32 -23.13
CA TRP A 5 0.64 -13.01 -22.64
C TRP A 5 1.13 -12.07 -23.76
N GLN A 6 1.58 -12.60 -24.89
CA GLN A 6 2.05 -11.81 -26.04
C GLN A 6 0.92 -11.02 -26.72
N GLN A 7 -0.33 -11.43 -26.53
CA GLN A 7 -1.51 -10.76 -27.10
C GLN A 7 -2.14 -9.75 -26.13
N TYR A 8 -1.70 -9.72 -24.87
CA TYR A 8 -2.16 -8.74 -23.89
C TYR A 8 -1.40 -7.42 -24.06
N ALA A 9 -2.16 -6.32 -24.10
CA ALA A 9 -1.61 -4.97 -24.16
C ALA A 9 -2.34 -4.07 -23.17
N ALA A 10 -1.58 -3.24 -22.45
CA ALA A 10 -2.07 -2.26 -21.49
C ALA A 10 -1.62 -0.85 -21.92
N PRO A 11 -2.14 -0.34 -23.05
CA PRO A 11 -1.68 0.93 -23.61
C PRO A 11 -1.99 2.10 -22.67
N GLY A 12 -1.01 2.96 -22.44
CA GLY A 12 -1.19 4.19 -21.65
C GLY A 12 -1.07 4.02 -20.14
N CYS A 13 -0.75 2.83 -19.63
CA CYS A 13 -0.42 2.60 -18.22
C CYS A 13 0.82 1.70 -18.06
N TYR A 14 1.40 1.75 -16.87
CA TYR A 14 2.43 0.82 -16.44
C TYR A 14 1.76 -0.44 -15.90
N ASP A 15 1.77 -1.51 -16.68
CA ASP A 15 1.37 -2.83 -16.19
C ASP A 15 2.54 -3.51 -15.47
N GLU A 16 2.24 -4.20 -14.38
CA GLU A 16 3.23 -4.79 -13.45
C GLU A 16 3.76 -6.13 -13.89
N LEU A 17 2.94 -6.86 -14.65
CA LEU A 17 3.28 -8.20 -15.09
C LEU A 17 3.79 -8.15 -16.52
N ILE A 18 3.22 -7.30 -17.37
CA ILE A 18 3.43 -7.31 -18.82
C ILE A 18 4.07 -6.01 -19.30
N ASN A 19 5.07 -6.14 -20.16
CA ASN A 19 5.54 -5.05 -20.99
C ASN A 19 4.66 -4.95 -22.24
N ASN A 20 4.19 -3.74 -22.56
CA ASN A 20 3.29 -3.47 -23.69
C ASN A 20 3.76 -4.11 -25.00
N GLY A 21 3.19 -5.28 -25.33
CA GLY A 21 3.46 -6.05 -26.55
C GLY A 21 4.76 -6.85 -26.58
N SER A 22 5.57 -6.87 -25.51
CA SER A 22 6.82 -7.65 -25.44
C SER A 22 6.82 -8.79 -24.43
N GLY A 23 5.65 -9.08 -23.84
CA GLY A 23 5.45 -10.19 -22.90
C GLY A 23 5.82 -9.84 -21.46
N PRO A 24 5.97 -10.84 -20.58
CA PRO A 24 6.17 -10.60 -19.16
C PRO A 24 7.42 -9.78 -18.83
N ARG A 25 7.34 -8.97 -17.77
CA ARG A 25 8.50 -8.32 -17.15
C ARG A 25 9.41 -9.37 -16.52
N PRO A 26 10.73 -9.11 -16.40
CA PRO A 26 11.67 -10.09 -15.84
C PRO A 26 11.27 -10.61 -14.45
N ALA A 27 10.80 -9.75 -13.56
CA ALA A 27 10.37 -10.18 -12.22
C ALA A 27 9.06 -10.98 -12.23
N ALA A 28 8.18 -10.75 -13.21
CA ALA A 28 6.90 -11.42 -13.35
C ALA A 28 6.98 -12.72 -14.17
N GLN A 29 8.12 -13.01 -14.80
CA GLN A 29 8.26 -14.12 -15.74
C GLN A 29 7.83 -15.47 -15.14
N ALA A 30 8.37 -15.83 -13.98
CA ALA A 30 8.03 -17.11 -13.32
C ALA A 30 6.53 -17.21 -12.97
N LEU A 31 5.91 -16.10 -12.57
CA LEU A 31 4.48 -16.05 -12.29
C LEU A 31 3.67 -16.24 -13.58
N CYS A 32 4.01 -15.50 -14.65
CA CYS A 32 3.32 -15.60 -15.93
C CYS A 32 3.46 -17.00 -16.55
N GLU A 33 4.63 -17.63 -16.46
CA GLU A 33 4.85 -19.02 -16.89
C GLU A 33 4.00 -20.00 -16.10
N TYR A 34 3.97 -19.86 -14.76
CA TYR A 34 3.12 -20.69 -13.91
C TYR A 34 1.63 -20.51 -14.25
N LEU A 35 1.15 -19.28 -14.37
CA LEU A 35 -0.25 -18.99 -14.74
C LEU A 35 -0.60 -19.53 -16.14
N ALA A 36 0.33 -19.43 -17.10
CA ALA A 36 0.12 -20.00 -18.44
C ALA A 36 0.12 -21.53 -18.47
N SER A 37 0.71 -22.18 -17.46
CA SER A 37 0.69 -23.65 -17.33
C SER A 37 -0.65 -24.21 -16.83
N LEU A 38 -1.50 -23.36 -16.24
CA LEU A 38 -2.79 -23.73 -15.69
C LEU A 38 -3.90 -23.67 -16.75
N SER A 39 -4.85 -24.60 -16.64
CA SER A 39 -6.12 -24.52 -17.35
C SER A 39 -7.08 -23.51 -16.70
N ASP A 40 -8.10 -23.08 -17.46
CA ASP A 40 -9.15 -22.17 -16.95
C ASP A 40 -9.89 -22.79 -15.76
N GLU A 41 -10.12 -24.10 -15.79
CA GLU A 41 -10.76 -24.87 -14.71
C GLU A 41 -9.90 -24.81 -13.44
N GLU A 42 -8.61 -25.11 -13.56
CA GLU A 42 -7.65 -25.02 -12.46
C GLU A 42 -7.53 -23.62 -11.85
N LEU A 43 -7.62 -22.56 -12.65
CA LEU A 43 -7.65 -21.18 -12.18
C LEU A 43 -8.97 -20.86 -11.46
N HIS A 44 -10.09 -21.32 -12.00
CA HIS A 44 -11.41 -21.12 -11.41
C HIS A 44 -11.55 -21.85 -10.07
N GLU A 45 -11.05 -23.07 -9.97
CA GLU A 45 -11.00 -23.84 -8.73
C GLU A 45 -10.15 -23.12 -7.67
N ARG A 46 -8.97 -22.61 -8.03
CA ARG A 46 -8.11 -21.85 -7.11
C ARG A 46 -8.78 -20.56 -6.63
N LYS A 47 -9.46 -19.83 -7.52
CA LYS A 47 -10.23 -18.64 -7.16
C LYS A 47 -11.33 -18.99 -6.15
N THR A 48 -12.12 -20.03 -6.45
CA THR A 48 -13.23 -20.49 -5.60
C THR A 48 -12.72 -20.96 -4.23
N ALA A 49 -11.61 -21.69 -4.21
CA ALA A 49 -10.96 -22.13 -2.98
C ALA A 49 -10.48 -20.94 -2.12
N ALA A 50 -9.92 -19.90 -2.75
CA ALA A 50 -9.49 -18.70 -2.04
C ALA A 50 -10.67 -17.91 -1.47
N GLU A 51 -11.76 -17.73 -2.23
CA GLU A 51 -12.99 -17.09 -1.76
C GLU A 51 -13.62 -17.86 -0.58
N LEU A 52 -13.67 -19.19 -0.66
CA LEU A 52 -14.15 -20.02 0.43
C LEU A 52 -13.24 -19.92 1.67
N ALA A 53 -11.92 -19.87 1.48
CA ALA A 53 -10.97 -19.70 2.58
C ALA A 53 -11.18 -18.37 3.32
N ILE A 54 -11.40 -17.26 2.60
CA ILE A 54 -11.74 -15.96 3.20
C ILE A 54 -13.01 -16.06 4.06
N LEU A 55 -14.05 -16.72 3.55
CA LEU A 55 -15.32 -16.91 4.27
C LEU A 55 -15.15 -17.76 5.52
N VAL A 56 -14.47 -18.91 5.39
CA VAL A 56 -14.28 -19.87 6.50
C VAL A 56 -13.40 -19.28 7.60
N LEU A 57 -12.39 -18.50 7.24
CA LEU A 57 -11.52 -17.80 8.20
C LEU A 57 -12.19 -16.58 8.83
N GLY A 58 -13.40 -16.20 8.38
CA GLY A 58 -14.12 -15.04 8.89
C GLY A 58 -13.42 -13.72 8.56
N ILE A 59 -12.67 -13.65 7.45
CA ILE A 59 -11.95 -12.44 7.04
C ILE A 59 -12.97 -11.50 6.39
N THR A 60 -13.52 -10.59 7.19
CA THR A 60 -14.54 -9.62 6.77
C THR A 60 -14.08 -8.19 6.97
N PHE A 61 -14.71 -7.27 6.25
CA PHE A 61 -14.64 -5.84 6.51
C PHE A 61 -16.06 -5.29 6.66
N THR A 62 -16.22 -4.32 7.56
CA THR A 62 -17.51 -3.70 7.82
C THR A 62 -17.73 -2.54 6.87
N VAL A 63 -18.84 -2.58 6.13
CA VAL A 63 -19.30 -1.47 5.29
C VAL A 63 -20.34 -0.68 6.08
N TYR A 64 -20.05 0.59 6.33
CA TYR A 64 -20.98 1.53 6.93
C TYR A 64 -21.90 2.10 5.85
N THR A 65 -23.20 1.84 5.98
CA THR A 65 -24.24 2.44 5.13
C THR A 65 -25.23 3.22 5.99
N GLU A 66 -25.98 4.15 5.40
CA GLU A 66 -26.93 5.01 6.14
C GLU A 66 -28.03 4.23 6.92
N GLY A 67 -28.22 2.94 6.64
CA GLY A 67 -29.18 2.05 7.32
C GLY A 67 -28.56 0.96 8.21
N GLY A 68 -27.25 0.94 8.41
CA GLY A 68 -26.57 -0.04 9.27
C GLY A 68 -25.18 -0.49 8.79
N SER A 69 -24.53 -1.34 9.59
CA SER A 69 -23.27 -1.99 9.27
C SER A 69 -23.52 -3.39 8.67
N ILE A 70 -23.00 -3.65 7.48
CA ILE A 70 -22.99 -5.00 6.91
C ILE A 70 -21.55 -5.51 6.85
N ASP A 71 -21.33 -6.74 7.31
CA ASP A 71 -20.05 -7.42 7.15
C ASP A 71 -20.00 -8.08 5.79
N ARG A 72 -18.95 -7.78 5.02
CA ARG A 72 -18.68 -8.40 3.72
C ARG A 72 -17.38 -9.17 3.77
N ALA A 73 -17.35 -10.31 3.09
CA ALA A 73 -16.12 -11.05 2.84
C ALA A 73 -15.11 -10.16 2.11
N TRP A 74 -13.85 -10.20 2.52
CA TRP A 74 -12.79 -9.41 1.90
C TRP A 74 -12.56 -9.88 0.44
N PRO A 75 -12.63 -8.99 -0.57
CA PRO A 75 -12.32 -9.37 -1.96
C PRO A 75 -10.85 -9.73 -2.11
N PHE A 76 -10.55 -10.99 -2.44
CA PHE A 76 -9.19 -11.50 -2.58
C PHE A 76 -8.87 -11.83 -4.04
N ASP A 77 -7.74 -11.32 -4.54
CA ASP A 77 -7.20 -11.66 -5.86
C ASP A 77 -6.09 -12.69 -5.71
N ILE A 78 -6.15 -13.77 -6.50
CA ILE A 78 -5.15 -14.85 -6.50
C ILE A 78 -3.89 -14.48 -7.28
N VAL A 79 -3.90 -13.40 -8.06
CA VAL A 79 -2.76 -12.92 -8.83
C VAL A 79 -1.94 -11.93 -7.97
N PRO A 80 -0.73 -12.29 -7.53
CA PRO A 80 0.05 -11.43 -6.67
C PRO A 80 0.67 -10.26 -7.43
N ARG A 81 0.81 -9.12 -6.73
CA ARG A 81 1.66 -8.01 -7.17
C ARG A 81 3.12 -8.34 -6.89
N ILE A 82 3.88 -8.64 -7.94
CA ILE A 82 5.33 -8.90 -7.81
C ILE A 82 6.08 -7.58 -7.71
N ILE A 83 6.92 -7.44 -6.68
CA ILE A 83 7.81 -6.29 -6.50
C ILE A 83 9.27 -6.79 -6.62
N PRO A 84 10.03 -6.35 -7.64
CA PRO A 84 11.45 -6.63 -7.73
C PRO A 84 12.20 -6.19 -6.48
N LYS A 85 13.17 -7.00 -6.02
CA LYS A 85 13.97 -6.69 -4.83
C LYS A 85 14.60 -5.29 -4.86
N HIS A 86 15.17 -4.88 -5.99
CA HIS A 86 15.83 -3.58 -6.09
C HIS A 86 14.86 -2.39 -5.95
N GLU A 87 13.60 -2.55 -6.39
CA GLU A 87 12.55 -1.56 -6.17
C GLU A 87 12.12 -1.55 -4.71
N TRP A 88 11.93 -2.74 -4.11
CA TRP A 88 11.58 -2.84 -2.70
C TRP A 88 12.65 -2.27 -1.79
N ASP A 89 13.93 -2.52 -2.04
CA ASP A 89 15.05 -2.00 -1.23
C ASP A 89 15.04 -0.45 -1.20
N ARG A 90 14.74 0.19 -2.35
CA ARG A 90 14.59 1.65 -2.43
C ARG A 90 13.35 2.13 -1.68
N THR A 91 12.22 1.45 -1.87
CA THR A 91 10.97 1.78 -1.18
C THR A 91 11.11 1.66 0.33
N GLU A 92 11.68 0.56 0.81
CA GLU A 92 11.95 0.29 2.23
C GLU A 92 12.83 1.39 2.85
N ALA A 93 13.91 1.78 2.17
CA ALA A 93 14.77 2.87 2.63
C ALA A 93 14.01 4.21 2.73
N GLY A 94 13.17 4.53 1.73
CA GLY A 94 12.31 5.71 1.74
C GLY A 94 11.27 5.69 2.85
N LEU A 95 10.64 4.54 3.11
CA LEU A 95 9.67 4.36 4.19
C LEU A 95 10.33 4.55 5.57
N LYS A 96 11.52 3.98 5.79
CA LYS A 96 12.30 4.18 7.03
C LYS A 96 12.65 5.65 7.24
N GLN A 97 13.14 6.32 6.20
CA GLN A 97 13.43 7.76 6.23
C GLN A 97 12.18 8.57 6.58
N ARG A 98 11.04 8.27 5.94
CA ARG A 98 9.78 8.97 6.15
C ARG A 98 9.28 8.82 7.59
N VAL A 99 9.28 7.62 8.15
CA VAL A 99 8.83 7.38 9.53
C VAL A 99 9.73 8.12 10.53
N GLN A 100 11.04 8.17 10.28
CA GLN A 100 11.96 8.94 11.12
C GLN A 100 11.62 10.44 11.06
N ALA A 101 11.42 10.99 9.86
CA ALA A 101 11.06 12.40 9.68
C ALA A 101 9.71 12.73 10.35
N LEU A 102 8.72 11.83 10.24
CA LEU A 102 7.41 12.01 10.90
C LEU A 102 7.53 12.04 12.42
N ASN A 103 8.35 11.16 13.03
CA ASN A 103 8.55 11.17 14.47
C ASN A 103 9.22 12.47 14.94
N LEU A 104 10.25 12.94 14.22
CA LEU A 104 10.91 14.21 14.51
C LEU A 104 9.97 15.40 14.33
N PHE A 105 9.13 15.37 13.29
CA PHE A 105 8.14 16.41 13.04
C PHE A 105 7.09 16.49 14.15
N ILE A 106 6.52 15.35 14.55
CA ILE A 106 5.53 15.31 15.65
C ILE A 106 6.17 15.82 16.95
N ASP A 107 7.40 15.39 17.24
CA ASP A 107 8.14 15.84 18.42
C ASP A 107 8.34 17.36 18.42
N ASP A 108 8.80 17.93 17.31
CA ASP A 108 9.04 19.36 17.20
C ASP A 108 7.74 20.17 17.38
N LEU A 109 6.61 19.71 16.81
CA LEU A 109 5.31 20.38 16.95
C LEU A 109 4.82 20.48 18.40
N TYR A 110 5.12 19.47 19.23
CA TYR A 110 4.75 19.44 20.64
C TYR A 110 5.79 20.09 21.57
N HIS A 111 6.93 20.55 21.04
CA HIS A 111 8.01 21.18 21.79
C HIS A 111 8.43 22.54 21.20
N ASP A 112 9.59 22.60 20.56
CA ASP A 112 10.25 23.86 20.19
C ASP A 112 9.63 24.53 18.95
N GLN A 113 8.85 23.80 18.16
CA GLN A 113 8.23 24.26 16.91
C GLN A 113 9.23 24.96 15.98
N LYS A 114 10.43 24.39 15.85
CA LYS A 114 11.51 24.91 14.99
C LYS A 114 11.08 24.97 13.54
N ILE A 115 10.39 23.94 13.04
CA ILE A 115 9.93 23.88 11.65
C ILE A 115 8.95 25.02 11.30
N ILE A 116 8.24 25.55 12.30
CA ILE A 116 7.36 26.72 12.16
C ILE A 116 8.19 28.02 12.24
N LYS A 117 9.08 28.13 13.23
CA LYS A 117 9.98 29.29 13.40
C LYS A 117 10.89 29.51 12.19
N ASP A 118 11.28 28.43 11.52
CA ASP A 118 12.10 28.44 10.30
C ASP A 118 11.27 28.70 9.03
N GLY A 119 9.93 28.84 9.15
CA GLY A 119 9.04 29.16 8.03
C GLY A 119 8.78 28.02 7.05
N VAL A 120 9.19 26.78 7.38
CA VAL A 120 9.00 25.60 6.52
C VAL A 120 7.57 25.05 6.63
N PHE A 121 7.00 25.07 7.83
CA PHE A 121 5.62 24.63 8.08
C PHE A 121 4.73 25.82 8.50
N PRO A 122 3.59 26.07 7.83
CA PRO A 122 2.72 27.20 8.18
C PRO A 122 2.10 27.03 9.57
N ALA A 123 2.19 28.06 10.40
CA ALA A 123 1.64 28.05 11.76
C ALA A 123 0.11 27.88 11.77
N GLU A 124 -0.57 28.37 10.74
CA GLU A 124 -2.02 28.31 10.59
C GLU A 124 -2.50 26.86 10.45
N VAL A 125 -1.71 26.00 9.78
CA VAL A 125 -2.04 24.57 9.62
C VAL A 125 -2.02 23.86 10.98
N LEU A 126 -1.10 24.23 11.89
CA LEU A 126 -1.08 23.67 13.24
C LEU A 126 -2.28 24.16 14.07
N THR A 127 -2.51 25.47 14.08
CA THR A 127 -3.54 26.09 14.95
C THR A 127 -4.96 25.68 14.57
N GLN A 128 -5.21 25.39 13.29
CA GLN A 128 -6.51 24.93 12.79
C GLN A 128 -6.67 23.40 12.84
N SER A 129 -5.62 22.66 13.20
CA SER A 129 -5.66 21.19 13.21
C SER A 129 -6.53 20.65 14.34
N VAL A 130 -7.64 20.00 13.97
CA VAL A 130 -8.49 19.24 14.91
C VAL A 130 -7.79 18.03 15.53
N ASN A 131 -6.65 17.63 14.97
CA ASN A 131 -5.86 16.48 15.42
C ASN A 131 -4.72 16.86 16.37
N PHE A 132 -4.36 18.14 16.46
CA PHE A 132 -3.39 18.59 17.46
C PHE A 132 -3.98 18.42 18.86
N ARG A 133 -3.17 17.90 19.79
CA ARG A 133 -3.57 17.65 21.17
C ARG A 133 -2.78 18.54 22.12
N PRO A 134 -3.34 19.64 22.62
CA PRO A 134 -2.64 20.51 23.58
C PRO A 134 -2.12 19.76 24.81
N GLN A 135 -2.76 18.65 25.18
CA GLN A 135 -2.37 17.77 26.27
C GLN A 135 -1.02 17.08 26.06
N CYS A 136 -0.55 17.00 24.81
CA CYS A 136 0.73 16.39 24.46
C CYS A 136 1.89 17.42 24.44
N VAL A 137 1.63 18.71 24.64
CA VAL A 137 2.68 19.74 24.65
C VAL A 137 3.65 19.49 25.79
N GLY A 138 4.95 19.43 25.47
CA GLY A 138 6.03 19.12 26.42
C GLY A 138 6.12 17.65 26.85
N VAL A 139 5.30 16.76 26.28
CA VAL A 139 5.38 15.32 26.53
C VAL A 139 6.48 14.73 25.65
N SER A 140 7.41 13.98 26.26
CA SER A 140 8.41 13.20 25.53
C SER A 140 8.13 11.71 25.68
N PRO A 141 7.70 11.00 24.62
CA PRO A 141 7.50 9.56 24.69
C PRO A 141 8.84 8.84 24.88
N ARG A 142 8.78 7.64 25.46
CA ARG A 142 9.96 6.80 25.65
C ARG A 142 10.64 6.55 24.29
N HIS A 143 11.95 6.71 24.24
CA HIS A 143 12.76 6.57 23.02
C HIS A 143 12.44 7.58 21.90
N GLY A 144 11.64 8.62 22.17
CA GLY A 144 11.28 9.63 21.16
C GLY A 144 10.40 9.11 20.03
N VAL A 145 9.69 7.99 20.26
CA VAL A 145 8.81 7.36 19.26
C VAL A 145 7.36 7.79 19.50
N TRP A 146 6.84 8.61 18.61
CA TRP A 146 5.45 9.04 18.56
C TRP A 146 4.60 8.07 17.74
N ALA A 147 4.99 7.85 16.48
CA ALA A 147 4.33 6.95 15.55
C ALA A 147 5.02 5.57 15.57
N HIS A 148 4.60 4.73 16.51
CA HIS A 148 5.16 3.37 16.70
C HIS A 148 4.86 2.45 15.51
N ILE A 149 3.69 2.64 14.89
CA ILE A 149 3.25 1.90 13.71
C ILE A 149 2.81 2.96 12.69
N CYS A 150 3.33 2.85 11.48
CA CYS A 150 2.98 3.75 10.38
C CYS A 150 2.66 2.91 9.15
N GLY A 151 1.39 2.97 8.72
CA GLY A 151 1.00 2.55 7.37
C GLY A 151 1.32 3.68 6.40
N SER A 152 1.91 3.36 5.25
CA SER A 152 2.13 4.30 4.16
C SER A 152 1.53 3.73 2.90
N ASP A 153 0.57 4.45 2.33
CA ASP A 153 -0.04 4.10 1.06
C ASP A 153 0.84 4.60 -0.08
N LEU A 154 1.19 3.68 -0.98
CA LEU A 154 2.04 3.95 -2.13
C LEU A 154 1.27 3.65 -3.41
N VAL A 155 1.37 4.56 -4.37
CA VAL A 155 0.85 4.38 -5.73
C VAL A 155 2.03 4.37 -6.68
N ARG A 156 1.92 3.57 -7.73
CA ARG A 156 2.82 3.62 -8.86
C ARG A 156 2.15 4.41 -9.97
N ASP A 157 2.85 5.40 -10.50
CA ASP A 157 2.34 6.24 -11.58
C ASP A 157 2.36 5.50 -12.92
N LYS A 158 1.69 6.07 -13.92
CA LYS A 158 1.51 5.55 -15.28
C LYS A 158 2.82 5.25 -16.02
N ASP A 159 3.93 5.84 -15.59
CA ASP A 159 5.26 5.64 -16.17
C ASP A 159 6.12 4.65 -15.37
N GLY A 160 5.60 4.12 -14.26
CA GLY A 160 6.27 3.16 -13.39
C GLY A 160 7.01 3.77 -12.20
N THR A 161 6.92 5.09 -12.00
CA THR A 161 7.53 5.79 -10.86
C THR A 161 6.73 5.72 -9.57
#